data_AF-A0A0G0U589-F1
#
_entry.id   AF-A0A0G0U589-F1
#
_cell.length_a   1.000
_cell.length_b   1.000
_cell.length_c   1.000
_cell.angle_alpha   90.00
_cell.angle_beta   90.00
_cell.angle_gamma   90.00
#
_symmetry.space_group_name_H-M   'P 1'
#
loop_
_entity.id
_entity.type
_entity.pdbx_description
1 polymer ?
#
loop_
_entity_poly.entity_id
_entity_poly.type
_entity_poly.pdbx_seq_one_letter_code
_entity_poly.pdbx_strand_id
1 'polypeptide(L)'
;MVGRRKIIRNFLQAFDPKGFQVANPIFNRDKLDWFNGYYIRQISNENLLKKFENLNLKFEKLNENLKLKIVNLVKDRIKKINDFNELAKFFWEMPKVDKKLLGKNYKEHLSAAIDAIEKGTPLDKVPKDNNFKVGDFFMDLRIAVTGSRFTPPINESIEIIGKEEALERLKIVL
;
A
#
# COMPACT_ATOMS: atom_id res chain seq x y z
N MET A 1 23.21 1.32 8.78
CA MET A 1 24.41 0.58 8.31
C MET A 1 24.70 -0.74 9.04
N VAL A 2 24.04 -1.05 10.17
CA VAL A 2 24.38 -2.22 11.01
C VAL A 2 23.95 -3.57 10.39
N GLY A 3 22.82 -3.63 9.68
CA GLY A 3 22.29 -4.89 9.10
C GLY A 3 23.14 -5.50 7.98
N ARG A 4 23.63 -4.68 7.02
CA ARG A 4 24.45 -5.18 5.89
C ARG A 4 25.75 -5.85 6.33
N ARG A 5 26.41 -5.31 7.37
CA ARG A 5 27.66 -5.89 7.90
C ARG A 5 27.42 -7.24 8.59
N LYS A 6 26.26 -7.45 9.22
CA LYS A 6 25.89 -8.73 9.85
C LYS A 6 25.63 -9.83 8.81
N ILE A 7 24.90 -9.50 7.73
CA ILE A 7 24.61 -10.45 6.65
C ILE A 7 25.90 -10.95 6.00
N ILE A 8 26.78 -10.02 5.61
CA ILE A 8 28.06 -10.38 4.96
C ILE A 8 28.90 -11.27 5.88
N ARG A 9 28.97 -10.97 7.19
CA ARG A 9 29.69 -11.82 8.14
C ARG A 9 29.09 -13.22 8.24
N ASN A 10 27.76 -13.35 8.30
CA ASN A 10 27.10 -14.65 8.33
C ASN A 10 27.40 -15.45 7.05
N PHE A 11 27.38 -14.79 5.88
CA PHE A 11 27.78 -15.42 4.62
C PHE A 11 29.22 -15.90 4.67
N LEU A 12 30.17 -15.08 5.15
CA LEU A 12 31.57 -15.48 5.28
C LEU A 12 31.77 -16.67 6.21
N GLN A 13 31.02 -16.75 7.32
CA GLN A 13 31.08 -17.88 8.25
C GLN A 13 30.50 -19.17 7.68
N ALA A 14 29.46 -19.06 6.84
CA ALA A 14 28.76 -20.19 6.24
C ALA A 14 29.29 -20.55 4.84
N PHE A 15 30.28 -19.82 4.31
CA PHE A 15 30.79 -20.02 2.97
C PHE A 15 31.67 -21.27 2.91
N ASP A 16 31.23 -22.26 2.13
CA ASP A 16 32.01 -23.45 1.80
C ASP A 16 32.16 -23.54 0.27
N PRO A 17 33.38 -23.42 -0.28
CA PRO A 17 33.62 -23.62 -1.71
C PRO A 17 33.16 -25.00 -2.22
N LYS A 18 33.09 -26.03 -1.37
CA LYS A 18 32.58 -27.35 -1.77
C LYS A 18 31.06 -27.37 -1.98
N GLY A 19 30.34 -26.35 -1.52
CA GLY A 19 28.90 -26.20 -1.69
C GLY A 19 28.46 -25.62 -3.04
N PHE A 20 29.40 -25.33 -3.95
CA PHE A 20 29.05 -24.81 -5.27
C PHE A 20 28.30 -25.85 -6.10
N GLN A 21 27.15 -25.43 -6.65
CA GLN A 21 26.39 -26.23 -7.60
C GLN A 21 27.06 -26.15 -8.97
N VAL A 22 27.12 -27.29 -9.67
CA VAL A 22 27.67 -27.38 -11.04
C VAL A 22 26.72 -26.72 -12.07
N ALA A 23 25.43 -26.64 -11.75
CA ALA A 23 24.44 -26.04 -12.62
C ALA A 23 24.64 -24.53 -12.77
N ASN A 24 24.45 -24.02 -14.00
CA ASN A 24 24.56 -22.60 -14.28
C ASN A 24 23.51 -21.80 -13.49
N PRO A 25 23.92 -20.75 -12.75
CA PRO A 25 22.98 -19.93 -12.01
C PRO A 25 22.04 -19.19 -12.97
N ILE A 26 20.73 -19.37 -12.77
CA ILE A 26 19.71 -18.63 -13.51
C ILE A 26 19.34 -17.38 -12.70
N PHE A 27 19.42 -16.22 -13.34
CA PHE A 27 18.97 -14.98 -12.72
C PHE A 27 17.43 -14.99 -12.58
N ASN A 28 16.96 -14.93 -11.33
CA ASN A 28 15.53 -14.93 -11.03
C ASN A 28 15.12 -13.56 -10.44
N ARG A 29 14.31 -12.81 -11.21
CA ARG A 29 13.81 -11.49 -10.82
C ARG A 29 12.87 -11.54 -9.63
N ASP A 30 11.99 -12.53 -9.55
CA ASP A 30 11.05 -12.67 -8.43
C ASP A 30 11.78 -12.92 -7.11
N LYS A 31 12.83 -13.75 -7.15
CA LYS A 31 13.71 -13.98 -6.00
C LYS A 31 14.43 -12.69 -5.59
N LEU A 32 14.92 -11.91 -6.54
CA LEU A 32 15.54 -10.60 -6.25
C LEU A 32 14.54 -9.64 -5.60
N ASP A 33 13.34 -9.51 -6.15
CA ASP A 33 12.30 -8.63 -5.63
C ASP A 33 11.84 -9.07 -4.23
N TRP A 34 11.78 -10.38 -3.98
CA TRP A 34 11.51 -10.92 -2.65
C TRP A 34 12.59 -10.53 -1.63
N PHE A 35 13.87 -10.69 -1.97
CA PHE A 35 14.98 -10.26 -1.11
C PHE A 35 14.96 -8.75 -0.88
N ASN A 36 14.67 -7.96 -1.91
CA ASN A 36 14.63 -6.51 -1.79
C ASN A 36 13.53 -6.07 -0.82
N GLY A 37 12.32 -6.62 -0.96
CA GLY A 37 11.22 -6.38 -0.01
C GLY A 37 11.58 -6.81 1.41
N TYR A 38 12.23 -7.98 1.59
CA TYR A 38 12.69 -8.45 2.90
C TYR A 38 13.63 -7.44 3.57
N TYR A 39 14.61 -6.91 2.83
CA TYR A 39 15.53 -5.92 3.39
C TYR A 39 14.90 -4.55 3.57
N ILE A 40 13.96 -4.12 2.72
CA ILE A 40 13.20 -2.87 2.91
C ILE A 40 12.43 -2.89 4.22
N ARG A 41 11.77 -4.02 4.55
CA ARG A 41 11.05 -4.18 5.82
C ARG A 41 11.96 -4.08 7.06
N GLN A 42 13.26 -4.34 6.91
CA GLN A 42 14.24 -4.16 7.99
C GLN A 42 14.79 -2.74 8.11
N ILE A 43 14.51 -1.84 7.16
CA ILE A 43 14.88 -0.44 7.26
C ILE A 43 14.00 0.22 8.33
N SER A 44 14.60 1.03 9.21
CA SER A 44 13.84 1.79 10.20
C SER A 44 12.91 2.79 9.50
N ASN A 45 11.78 3.11 10.13
CA ASN A 45 10.78 3.97 9.50
C ASN A 45 11.34 5.37 9.20
N GLU A 46 12.22 5.90 10.05
CA GLU A 46 12.88 7.20 9.85
C GLU A 46 13.79 7.19 8.62
N ASN A 47 14.51 6.09 8.41
CA ASN A 47 15.37 5.95 7.22
C ASN A 47 14.56 5.72 5.95
N LEU A 48 13.42 5.04 6.06
CA LEU A 48 12.53 4.80 4.92
C LEU A 48 11.77 6.08 4.54
N LEU A 49 11.32 6.85 5.54
CA LEU A 49 10.73 8.16 5.40
C LEU A 49 11.65 9.10 4.61
N LYS A 50 12.92 9.25 5.03
CA LYS A 50 13.92 10.06 4.29
C LYS A 50 14.09 9.63 2.84
N LYS A 51 14.01 8.31 2.55
CA LYS A 51 14.10 7.80 1.17
C LYS A 51 12.88 8.20 0.35
N PHE A 52 11.70 8.18 0.94
CA PHE A 52 10.46 8.56 0.26
C PHE A 52 10.32 10.07 0.08
N GLU A 53 10.80 10.89 1.02
CA GLU A 53 10.90 12.35 0.88
C GLU A 53 11.77 12.71 -0.32
N ASN A 54 12.97 12.12 -0.41
CA ASN A 54 13.87 12.33 -1.55
C ASN A 54 13.29 11.84 -2.88
N LEU A 55 12.32 10.91 -2.85
CA LEU A 55 11.68 10.37 -4.05
C LEU A 55 10.52 11.24 -4.53
N ASN A 56 9.86 11.99 -3.63
CA ASN A 56 8.64 12.72 -3.95
C ASN A 56 8.47 14.00 -3.11
N LEU A 57 8.63 15.15 -3.77
CA LEU A 57 8.52 16.49 -3.16
C LEU A 57 7.12 16.79 -2.60
N LYS A 58 6.05 16.17 -3.10
CA LYS A 58 4.70 16.37 -2.54
C LYS A 58 4.54 15.60 -1.24
N PHE A 59 5.08 14.39 -1.17
CA PHE A 59 5.13 13.61 0.06
C PHE A 59 5.98 14.30 1.13
N GLU A 60 7.13 14.86 0.75
CA GLU A 60 8.03 15.62 1.65
C GLU A 60 7.31 16.77 2.37
N LYS A 61 6.40 17.46 1.67
CA LYS A 61 5.62 18.60 2.19
C LYS A 61 4.50 18.21 3.16
N LEU A 62 4.21 16.92 3.32
CA LEU A 62 3.19 16.47 4.27
C LEU A 62 3.69 16.62 5.71
N ASN A 63 2.74 16.74 6.64
CA ASN A 63 3.07 16.77 8.06
C ASN A 63 3.73 15.45 8.52
N GLU A 64 4.64 15.54 9.49
CA GLU A 64 5.47 14.40 9.92
C GLU A 64 4.66 13.19 10.39
N ASN A 65 3.59 13.44 11.16
CA ASN A 65 2.71 12.38 11.66
C ASN A 65 2.05 11.60 10.51
N LEU A 66 1.54 12.32 9.51
CA LEU A 66 0.95 11.71 8.32
C LEU A 66 1.97 10.91 7.51
N LYS A 67 3.18 11.45 7.32
CA LYS A 67 4.28 10.72 6.65
C LYS A 67 4.59 9.40 7.35
N LEU A 68 4.69 9.40 8.68
CA LEU A 68 4.94 8.18 9.46
C LEU A 68 3.80 7.15 9.34
N LYS A 69 2.54 7.59 9.40
CA LYS A 69 1.37 6.71 9.18
C LYS A 69 1.41 6.06 7.80
N ILE A 70 1.68 6.85 6.76
CA ILE A 70 1.80 6.35 5.37
C ILE A 70 2.96 5.35 5.26
N VAL A 71 4.14 5.69 5.77
CA VAL A 71 5.34 4.82 5.75
C VAL A 71 5.04 3.48 6.40
N ASN A 72 4.42 3.48 7.59
CA ASN A 72 4.04 2.25 8.29
C ASN A 72 3.09 1.39 7.47
N LEU A 73 2.09 2.01 6.83
CA LEU A 73 1.08 1.29 6.08
C LEU A 73 1.62 0.62 4.80
N VAL A 74 2.59 1.26 4.14
CA VAL A 74 3.11 0.79 2.84
C VAL A 74 4.34 -0.10 2.95
N LYS A 75 5.11 0.00 4.04
CA LYS A 75 6.41 -0.65 4.22
C LYS A 75 6.37 -2.16 3.95
N ASP A 76 5.31 -2.84 4.39
CA ASP A 76 5.20 -4.29 4.23
C ASP A 76 4.80 -4.73 2.82
N ARG A 77 4.34 -3.80 1.97
CA ARG A 77 3.83 -4.06 0.62
C ARG A 77 4.81 -3.69 -0.49
N ILE A 78 5.77 -2.82 -0.18
CA ILE A 78 6.75 -2.34 -1.14
C ILE A 78 7.84 -3.40 -1.39
N LYS A 79 8.13 -3.66 -2.67
CA LYS A 79 9.26 -4.52 -3.08
C LYS A 79 10.46 -3.69 -3.50
N LYS A 80 10.27 -2.48 -4.01
CA LYS A 80 11.30 -1.52 -4.43
C LYS A 80 10.94 -0.13 -3.94
N ILE A 81 11.92 0.68 -3.53
CA ILE A 81 11.66 2.07 -3.08
C ILE A 81 10.80 2.85 -4.09
N ASN A 82 10.97 2.61 -5.39
CA ASN A 82 10.20 3.28 -6.44
C ASN A 82 8.71 2.87 -6.50
N ASP A 83 8.31 1.74 -5.92
CA ASP A 83 6.90 1.30 -5.84
C ASP A 83 6.09 2.21 -4.91
N PHE A 84 6.76 3.03 -4.08
CA PHE A 84 6.12 3.90 -3.09
C PHE A 84 5.07 4.82 -3.72
N ASN A 85 5.43 5.54 -4.79
CA ASN A 85 4.54 6.51 -5.42
C ASN A 85 3.28 5.83 -5.98
N GLU A 86 3.41 4.63 -6.56
CA GLU A 86 2.26 3.89 -7.07
C GLU A 86 1.29 3.50 -5.96
N LEU A 87 1.82 3.04 -4.82
CA LEU A 87 1.03 2.59 -3.68
C LEU A 87 0.51 3.71 -2.77
N ALA A 88 1.11 4.90 -2.80
CA ALA A 88 0.85 5.93 -1.80
C ALA A 88 0.39 7.28 -2.38
N LYS A 89 0.53 7.56 -3.68
CA LYS A 89 0.21 8.88 -4.26
C LYS A 89 -1.19 9.39 -3.91
N PHE A 90 -2.16 8.49 -3.75
CA PHE A 90 -3.54 8.84 -3.44
C PHE A 90 -3.69 9.50 -2.05
N PHE A 91 -2.69 9.42 -1.17
CA PHE A 91 -2.73 10.11 0.13
C PHE A 91 -2.57 11.63 0.03
N TRP A 92 -2.01 12.14 -1.07
CA TRP A 92 -1.75 13.58 -1.27
C TRP A 92 -2.17 14.09 -2.65
N GLU A 93 -2.78 13.24 -3.46
CA GLU A 93 -3.35 13.60 -4.75
C GLU A 93 -4.73 12.96 -4.92
N MET A 94 -5.67 13.73 -5.46
CA MET A 94 -6.97 13.22 -5.88
C MET A 94 -6.76 12.16 -6.98
N PRO A 95 -7.23 10.92 -6.80
CA PRO A 95 -7.04 9.87 -7.78
C PRO A 95 -7.95 10.07 -9.00
N LYS A 96 -7.45 9.68 -10.18
CA LYS A 96 -8.30 9.51 -11.36
C LYS A 96 -8.87 8.09 -11.35
N VAL A 97 -10.20 7.98 -11.31
CA VAL A 97 -10.89 6.69 -11.24
C VAL A 97 -11.35 6.28 -12.64
N ASP A 98 -10.88 5.13 -13.12
CA ASP A 98 -11.43 4.48 -14.30
C ASP A 98 -12.68 3.68 -13.90
N LYS A 99 -13.87 4.20 -14.24
CA LYS A 99 -15.15 3.55 -13.92
C LYS A 99 -15.28 2.14 -14.55
N LYS A 100 -14.49 1.79 -15.56
CA LYS A 100 -14.45 0.42 -16.13
C LYS A 100 -13.89 -0.62 -15.16
N LEU A 101 -13.12 -0.18 -14.16
CA LEU A 101 -12.58 -1.08 -13.14
C LEU A 101 -13.60 -1.41 -12.05
N LEU A 102 -14.67 -0.63 -11.91
CA LEU A 102 -15.72 -0.83 -10.91
C LEU A 102 -16.65 -2.00 -11.30
N GLY A 103 -17.23 -2.64 -10.29
CA GLY A 103 -18.24 -3.67 -10.44
C GLY A 103 -19.56 -3.12 -10.95
N LYS A 104 -20.48 -4.00 -11.37
CA LYS A 104 -21.79 -3.58 -11.90
C LYS A 104 -22.64 -2.83 -10.88
N ASN A 105 -22.54 -3.21 -9.61
CA ASN A 105 -23.33 -2.66 -8.50
C ASN A 105 -22.54 -1.64 -7.68
N TYR A 106 -21.55 -0.97 -8.29
CA TYR A 106 -20.68 -0.06 -7.56
C TYR A 106 -21.47 1.11 -6.95
N LYS A 107 -22.54 1.57 -7.60
CA LYS A 107 -23.34 2.69 -7.11
C LYS A 107 -23.96 2.36 -5.75
N GLU A 108 -24.56 1.19 -5.62
CA GLU A 108 -25.13 0.70 -4.36
C GLU A 108 -24.05 0.54 -3.29
N HIS A 109 -22.89 -0.01 -3.67
CA HIS A 109 -21.75 -0.15 -2.75
C HIS A 109 -21.25 1.22 -2.24
N LEU A 110 -21.04 2.18 -3.13
CA LEU A 110 -20.52 3.50 -2.76
C LEU A 110 -21.54 4.31 -1.96
N SER A 111 -22.83 4.25 -2.30
CA SER A 111 -23.89 4.89 -1.51
C SER A 111 -23.95 4.33 -0.09
N ALA A 112 -23.86 3.01 0.08
CA ALA A 112 -23.84 2.39 1.42
C ALA A 112 -22.56 2.73 2.19
N ALA A 113 -21.41 2.83 1.51
CA ALA A 113 -20.16 3.25 2.13
C ALA A 113 -20.20 4.71 2.61
N ILE A 114 -20.79 5.62 1.82
CA ILE A 114 -21.00 7.02 2.21
C ILE A 114 -21.85 7.09 3.47
N ASP A 115 -22.99 6.41 3.50
CA ASP A 115 -23.89 6.40 4.67
C ASP A 115 -23.17 5.88 5.93
N ALA A 116 -22.40 4.80 5.78
CA ALA A 116 -21.60 4.24 6.87
C ALA A 116 -20.54 5.22 7.38
N ILE A 117 -19.79 5.88 6.49
CA ILE A 117 -18.77 6.86 6.87
C ILE A 117 -19.41 8.10 7.52
N GLU A 118 -20.55 8.57 7.02
CA GLU A 118 -21.29 9.69 7.58
C GLU A 118 -21.77 9.39 9.01
N LYS A 119 -22.30 8.19 9.24
CA LYS A 119 -22.79 7.71 10.55
C LYS A 119 -21.70 7.18 11.49
N GLY A 120 -20.48 7.00 11.01
CA GLY A 120 -19.40 6.36 11.79
C GLY A 120 -19.61 4.86 12.00
N THR A 121 -20.38 4.20 11.13
CA THR A 121 -20.56 2.75 11.15
C THR A 121 -19.30 2.06 10.60
N PRO A 122 -18.80 1.00 11.27
CA PRO A 122 -17.66 0.23 10.74
C PRO A 122 -17.94 -0.33 9.35
N LEU A 123 -17.07 -0.04 8.38
CA LEU A 123 -17.20 -0.45 6.98
C LEU A 123 -17.32 -1.98 6.81
N ASP A 124 -16.72 -2.76 7.72
CA ASP A 124 -16.78 -4.23 7.69
C ASP A 124 -18.20 -4.79 7.93
N LYS A 125 -19.11 -3.99 8.49
CA LYS A 125 -20.52 -4.38 8.68
C LYS A 125 -21.37 -4.15 7.43
N VAL A 126 -20.98 -3.18 6.59
CA VAL A 126 -21.78 -2.73 5.44
C VAL A 126 -22.15 -3.86 4.48
N PRO A 127 -21.22 -4.76 4.08
CA PRO A 127 -21.58 -5.85 3.19
C PRO A 127 -22.63 -6.79 3.78
N LYS A 128 -22.52 -7.09 5.09
CA LYS A 128 -23.45 -8.00 5.75
C LYS A 128 -24.84 -7.38 5.86
N ASP A 129 -24.91 -6.12 6.27
CA ASP A 129 -26.19 -5.43 6.53
C ASP A 129 -26.97 -5.16 5.23
N ASN A 130 -26.28 -5.10 4.08
CA ASN A 130 -26.88 -4.87 2.76
C ASN A 130 -26.88 -6.11 1.85
N ASN A 131 -26.48 -7.28 2.37
CA ASN A 131 -26.37 -8.53 1.60
C ASN A 131 -25.47 -8.42 0.35
N PHE A 132 -24.38 -7.65 0.44
CA PHE A 132 -23.37 -7.53 -0.61
C PHE A 132 -22.28 -8.59 -0.48
N LYS A 133 -21.69 -8.97 -1.62
CA LYS A 133 -20.47 -9.77 -1.61
C LYS A 133 -19.30 -8.92 -1.10
N VAL A 134 -18.74 -9.32 0.03
CA VAL A 134 -17.65 -8.60 0.75
C VAL A 134 -16.52 -8.17 -0.19
N GLY A 135 -16.01 -9.09 -1.01
CA GLY A 135 -14.90 -8.81 -1.91
C GLY A 135 -15.22 -7.77 -2.99
N ASP A 136 -16.47 -7.72 -3.47
CA ASP A 136 -16.88 -6.80 -4.51
C ASP A 136 -17.09 -5.39 -3.92
N PHE A 137 -17.75 -5.30 -2.76
CA PHE A 137 -17.91 -4.05 -2.01
C PHE A 137 -16.56 -3.38 -1.72
N PHE A 138 -15.61 -4.12 -1.14
CA PHE A 138 -14.29 -3.56 -0.81
C PHE A 138 -13.44 -3.25 -2.05
N MET A 139 -13.65 -3.96 -3.16
CA MET A 139 -12.98 -3.62 -4.42
C MET A 139 -13.49 -2.30 -4.99
N ASP A 140 -14.82 -2.09 -5.01
CA ASP A 140 -15.41 -0.85 -5.49
C ASP A 140 -15.03 0.34 -4.61
N LEU A 141 -15.10 0.16 -3.28
CA LEU A 141 -14.63 1.16 -2.32
C LEU A 141 -13.15 1.51 -2.55
N ARG A 142 -12.29 0.49 -2.71
CA ARG A 142 -10.87 0.70 -2.96
C ARG A 142 -10.62 1.50 -4.23
N ILE A 143 -11.24 1.10 -5.34
CA ILE A 143 -11.07 1.77 -6.63
C ILE A 143 -11.58 3.21 -6.55
N ALA A 144 -12.73 3.44 -5.92
CA ALA A 144 -13.29 4.78 -5.79
C ALA A 144 -12.40 5.72 -4.95
N VAL A 145 -11.83 5.22 -3.84
CA VAL A 145 -11.01 6.04 -2.93
C VAL A 145 -9.57 6.22 -3.42
N THR A 146 -9.02 5.27 -4.18
CA THR A 146 -7.59 5.25 -4.50
C THR A 146 -7.27 5.31 -6.00
N GLY A 147 -8.27 5.06 -6.86
CA GLY A 147 -8.09 4.89 -8.30
C GLY A 147 -7.36 3.61 -8.72
N SER A 148 -7.11 2.67 -7.81
CA SER A 148 -6.32 1.45 -8.08
C SER A 148 -6.97 0.19 -7.49
N ARG A 149 -6.65 -0.96 -8.09
CA ARG A 149 -7.00 -2.29 -7.54
C ARG A 149 -6.00 -2.78 -6.50
N PHE A 150 -4.75 -2.31 -6.59
CA PHE A 150 -3.64 -2.71 -5.75
C PHE A 150 -3.25 -1.55 -4.84
N THR A 151 -3.53 -1.70 -3.56
CA THR A 151 -3.39 -0.64 -2.56
C THR A 151 -2.94 -1.21 -1.22
N PRO A 152 -2.57 -0.33 -0.28
CA PRO A 152 -2.59 -0.66 1.13
C PRO A 152 -4.01 -1.02 1.63
N PRO A 153 -4.14 -1.49 2.89
CA PRO A 153 -5.43 -1.76 3.51
C PRO A 153 -6.37 -0.55 3.40
N ILE A 154 -7.58 -0.77 2.90
CA ILE A 154 -8.46 0.35 2.51
C ILE A 154 -9.07 1.07 3.71
N ASN A 155 -9.40 0.35 4.79
CA ASN A 155 -9.97 0.96 6.00
C ASN A 155 -8.97 1.93 6.65
N GLU A 156 -7.74 1.47 6.85
CA GLU A 156 -6.63 2.27 7.38
C GLU A 156 -6.24 3.40 6.42
N SER A 157 -6.35 3.17 5.10
CA SER A 157 -6.15 4.23 4.11
C SER A 157 -7.20 5.35 4.25
N ILE A 158 -8.47 4.99 4.44
CA ILE A 158 -9.58 5.93 4.67
C ILE A 158 -9.37 6.71 5.98
N GLU A 159 -8.92 6.04 7.04
CA GLU A 159 -8.61 6.69 8.31
C GLU A 159 -7.49 7.74 8.16
N ILE A 160 -6.48 7.45 7.34
CA ILE A 160 -5.35 8.35 7.11
C ILE A 160 -5.73 9.56 6.23
N ILE A 161 -6.50 9.36 5.15
CA ILE A 161 -6.95 10.49 4.30
C ILE A 161 -8.02 11.35 5.01
N GLY A 162 -8.75 10.75 5.94
CA GLY A 162 -9.80 11.41 6.71
C GLY A 162 -11.19 11.30 6.07
N LYS A 163 -12.20 11.51 6.92
CA LYS A 163 -13.63 11.36 6.59
C LYS A 163 -14.06 12.24 5.41
N GLU A 164 -13.70 13.52 5.44
CA GLU A 164 -14.15 14.52 4.46
C GLU A 164 -13.64 14.19 3.05
N GLU A 165 -12.33 13.98 2.92
CA GLU A 165 -11.67 13.58 1.67
C GLU A 165 -12.24 12.24 1.14
N ALA A 166 -12.46 11.26 2.02
CA ALA A 166 -13.05 9.98 1.61
C ALA A 166 -14.47 10.16 1.04
N LEU A 167 -15.31 10.96 1.69
CA LEU A 167 -16.67 11.24 1.22
C LEU A 167 -16.67 12.01 -0.11
N GLU A 168 -15.78 13.00 -0.27
CA GLU A 168 -15.65 13.74 -1.52
C GLU A 168 -15.29 12.82 -2.68
N ARG A 169 -14.29 11.95 -2.50
CA ARG A 169 -13.89 10.96 -3.52
C ARG A 169 -15.03 10.04 -3.93
N LEU A 170 -15.76 9.52 -2.95
CA LEU A 170 -16.89 8.64 -3.22
C LEU A 170 -17.99 9.36 -4.00
N LYS A 171 -18.30 10.61 -3.63
CA LYS A 171 -19.31 11.45 -4.30
C LYS A 171 -18.93 11.83 -5.73
N ILE A 172 -17.64 12.03 -6.03
CA ILE A 172 -17.15 12.28 -7.40
C ILE A 172 -17.31 11.05 -8.31
N VAL A 173 -17.16 9.85 -7.75
CA VAL A 173 -17.22 8.60 -8.53
C VAL A 173 -18.64 8.16 -8.81
N LEU A 174 -19.56 8.39 -7.87
CA LEU A 174 -21.00 8.17 -8.05
C LEU A 174 -21.54 8.91 -9.27
#